data_AF-F0YHM3-F1
#
_entry.id   AF-F0YHM3-F1
#
_cell.length_a   1.000
_cell.length_b   1.000
_cell.length_c   1.000
_cell.angle_alpha   90.00
_cell.angle_beta   90.00
_cell.angle_gamma   90.00
#
_symmetry.space_group_name_H-M   'P 1'
#
loop_
_entity.id
_entity.type
_entity.pdbx_description
1 polymer ?
#
loop_
_entity_poly.entity_id
_entity_poly.type
_entity_poly.pdbx_seq_one_letter_code
_entity_poly.pdbx_strand_id
1 'polypeptide(L)'
;STALEVWQGVGCFAGSHRRRLWSSPSMLSQFVLRPACLQRHLALNGTTWDDPADIKVRASSGLGAADAFGPLNLWGELMANLAILGYDETSLRLLGFDWRLSAQRLEARDGFFTQVKAEVELLGALSGAKVAVLAHSLGANHFVHFMRWVEAREPGWVERRVARFVPICGALLGSAKALAYLVTGEMTDAVGMGPLLAQLFESHGGIQRRAVADLTRSWASVPALLPKGGDAFWRTDDFVVLDEPPADVRAALERDAAANGTVAAALLAALAKNRTMAVDAALDWLRAMLPAYGALLDGEYDLTGPPAAGRRRRRPPLPARAWGNGLLAPLPKAPSLEIYCLYGTGRSTPKTFDPRQVPERYLVISDAGAPGSGVIAGDGDGTVPILSLGYLCASGYGTKARNPARVRVRTKEYAHE
;
A
#
# COMPACT_ATOMS: atom_id res chain seq x y z
N SER A 1 3.19 10.14 4.84
CA SER A 1 3.58 10.15 3.42
C SER A 1 4.73 11.14 3.26
N THR A 2 5.42 11.16 2.11
CA THR A 2 6.60 12.02 1.86
C THR A 2 6.34 12.87 0.62
N ALA A 3 6.83 14.11 0.61
CA ALA A 3 6.82 14.95 -0.59
C ALA A 3 7.65 14.30 -1.73
N LEU A 4 7.21 14.51 -2.97
CA LEU A 4 7.94 14.12 -4.17
C LEU A 4 8.40 15.36 -4.92
N GLU A 5 9.66 15.37 -5.33
CA GLU A 5 10.34 16.45 -6.02
C GLU A 5 10.71 16.03 -7.45
N VAL A 6 10.50 16.93 -8.41
CA VAL A 6 10.97 16.78 -9.79
C VAL A 6 12.44 17.19 -9.85
N TRP A 7 13.30 16.25 -10.26
CA TRP A 7 14.73 16.45 -10.53
C TRP A 7 15.03 16.60 -12.01
N GLN A 8 14.19 16.01 -12.86
CA GLN A 8 14.18 16.19 -14.31
C GLN A 8 12.73 16.12 -14.75
N GLY A 9 12.29 17.10 -15.53
CA GLY A 9 10.90 17.20 -15.97
C GLY A 9 10.80 17.75 -17.38
N VAL A 10 9.65 17.49 -18.00
CA VAL A 10 9.31 17.92 -19.36
C VAL A 10 8.05 18.80 -19.33
N GLY A 11 7.83 19.58 -20.39
CA GLY A 11 6.62 20.41 -20.50
C GLY A 11 6.43 21.35 -19.29
N CYS A 12 5.40 21.11 -18.48
CA CYS A 12 5.07 21.97 -17.35
C CYS A 12 6.11 21.99 -16.21
N PHE A 13 7.03 21.01 -16.18
CA PHE A 13 8.16 20.96 -15.26
C PHE A 13 9.51 21.09 -15.98
N ALA A 14 9.54 21.54 -17.24
CA ALA A 14 10.79 21.80 -17.94
C ALA A 14 11.67 22.80 -17.16
N GLY A 15 12.96 22.47 -17.02
CA GLY A 15 13.92 23.27 -16.24
C GLY A 15 13.68 23.28 -14.72
N SER A 16 12.72 22.49 -14.20
CA SER A 16 12.50 22.39 -12.76
C SER A 16 13.57 21.52 -12.11
N HIS A 17 14.17 22.02 -11.04
CA HIS A 17 15.09 21.27 -10.18
C HIS A 17 14.58 21.30 -8.74
N ARG A 18 14.38 20.13 -8.13
CA ARG A 18 13.82 19.93 -6.78
C ARG A 18 12.48 20.61 -6.53
N ARG A 19 11.66 20.79 -7.58
CA ARG A 19 10.32 21.36 -7.44
C ARG A 19 9.36 20.30 -6.89
N ARG A 20 8.73 20.56 -5.74
CA ARG A 20 7.73 19.65 -5.16
C ARG A 20 6.52 19.54 -6.09
N LEU A 21 6.27 18.32 -6.58
CA LEU A 21 5.08 17.97 -7.38
C LEU A 21 3.95 17.40 -6.51
N TRP A 22 4.32 16.71 -5.43
CA TRP A 22 3.41 16.15 -4.46
C TRP A 22 3.64 16.84 -3.13
N SER A 23 2.55 17.17 -2.42
CA SER A 23 2.62 17.92 -1.16
C SER A 23 3.27 19.31 -1.31
N SER A 24 3.02 19.99 -2.43
CA SER A 24 3.34 21.42 -2.57
C SER A 24 2.10 22.27 -2.30
N PRO A 25 2.25 23.53 -1.83
CA PRO A 25 1.10 24.45 -1.70
C PRO A 25 0.37 24.69 -3.03
N SER A 26 1.08 24.53 -4.16
CA SER A 26 0.51 24.66 -5.51
C SER A 26 0.02 23.34 -6.11
N MET A 27 0.06 22.23 -5.36
CA MET A 27 -0.35 20.91 -5.84
C MET A 27 -1.80 20.91 -6.32
N LEU A 28 -2.71 21.48 -5.52
CA LEU A 28 -4.14 21.53 -5.84
C LEU A 28 -4.41 22.37 -7.10
N SER A 29 -3.74 23.50 -7.26
CA SER A 29 -3.91 24.32 -8.47
C SER A 29 -3.33 23.63 -9.70
N GLN A 30 -2.29 22.80 -9.58
CA GLN A 30 -1.76 22.01 -10.69
C GLN A 30 -2.72 20.90 -11.15
N PHE A 31 -3.48 20.30 -10.24
CA PHE A 31 -4.51 19.31 -10.60
C PHE A 31 -5.61 19.92 -11.49
N VAL A 32 -5.96 21.19 -11.28
CA VAL A 32 -6.97 21.89 -12.09
C VAL A 32 -6.37 22.48 -13.36
N LEU A 33 -5.22 23.16 -13.26
CA LEU A 33 -4.67 23.92 -14.38
C LEU A 33 -3.94 23.04 -15.40
N ARG A 34 -3.33 21.93 -14.97
CA ARG A 34 -2.47 21.08 -15.82
C ARG A 34 -2.56 19.57 -15.45
N PRO A 35 -3.77 18.96 -15.38
CA PRO A 35 -3.96 17.59 -14.92
C PRO A 35 -3.13 16.56 -15.69
N ALA A 36 -3.12 16.62 -17.02
CA ALA A 36 -2.38 15.68 -17.86
C ALA A 36 -0.86 15.73 -17.64
N CYS A 37 -0.32 16.94 -17.43
CA CYS A 37 1.11 17.08 -17.18
C CYS A 37 1.50 16.56 -15.80
N LEU A 38 0.68 16.83 -14.77
CA LEU A 38 0.90 16.31 -13.43
C LEU A 38 0.80 14.78 -13.39
N GLN A 39 -0.22 14.21 -14.04
CA GLN A 39 -0.38 12.77 -14.20
C GLN A 39 0.84 12.13 -14.86
N ARG A 40 1.37 12.73 -15.94
CA ARG A 40 2.58 12.24 -16.62
C ARG A 40 3.81 12.20 -15.71
N HIS A 41 3.97 13.16 -14.80
CA HIS A 41 5.12 13.20 -13.88
C HIS A 41 4.93 12.32 -12.64
N LEU A 42 3.68 12.09 -12.22
CA LEU A 42 3.35 11.17 -11.14
C LEU A 42 3.40 9.71 -11.57
N ALA A 43 3.12 9.41 -12.83
CA ALA A 43 3.11 8.06 -13.36
C ALA A 43 4.53 7.46 -13.40
N LEU A 44 4.60 6.15 -13.18
CA LEU A 44 5.74 5.33 -13.60
C LEU A 44 5.45 4.75 -14.99
N ASN A 45 6.44 4.11 -15.59
CA ASN A 45 6.24 3.34 -16.81
C ASN A 45 5.31 2.15 -16.53
N GLY A 46 4.19 2.06 -17.24
CA GLY A 46 3.18 1.00 -17.02
C GLY A 46 3.61 -0.42 -17.40
N THR A 47 4.77 -0.58 -18.06
CA THR A 47 5.32 -1.89 -18.47
C THR A 47 6.57 -2.28 -17.71
N THR A 48 7.29 -1.32 -17.13
CA THR A 48 8.53 -1.60 -16.40
C THR A 48 8.50 -1.15 -14.96
N TRP A 49 7.54 -0.33 -14.51
CA TRP A 49 7.50 0.31 -13.18
C TRP A 49 8.74 1.16 -12.83
N ASP A 50 9.47 1.64 -13.83
CA ASP A 50 10.55 2.63 -13.67
C ASP A 50 10.05 4.05 -13.89
N ASP A 51 10.92 5.03 -13.64
CA ASP A 51 10.63 6.40 -14.04
C ASP A 51 10.43 6.46 -15.58
N PRO A 52 9.45 7.24 -16.09
CA PRO A 52 9.32 7.47 -17.52
C PRO A 52 10.58 8.12 -18.11
N ALA A 53 10.80 7.92 -19.41
CA ALA A 53 11.88 8.59 -20.12
C ALA A 53 11.80 10.13 -19.90
N ASP A 54 12.96 10.73 -19.66
CA ASP A 54 13.14 12.18 -19.42
C ASP A 54 12.45 12.75 -18.16
N ILE A 55 11.91 11.90 -17.29
CA ILE A 55 11.29 12.32 -16.03
C ILE A 55 12.04 11.66 -14.87
N LYS A 56 12.45 12.47 -13.90
CA LYS A 56 13.12 11.98 -12.68
C LYS A 56 12.43 12.59 -11.47
N VAL A 57 11.82 11.75 -10.65
CA VAL A 57 11.12 12.15 -9.43
C VAL A 57 11.73 11.44 -8.24
N ARG A 58 12.03 12.17 -7.16
CA ARG A 58 12.61 11.61 -5.94
C ARG A 58 11.86 12.10 -4.72
N ALA A 59 11.87 11.29 -3.67
CA ALA A 59 11.31 11.69 -2.40
C ALA A 59 12.18 12.76 -1.72
N SER A 60 11.54 13.69 -1.03
CA SER A 60 12.23 14.59 -0.12
C SER A 60 12.83 13.81 1.06
N SER A 61 13.99 14.26 1.52
CA SER A 61 14.75 13.62 2.62
C SER A 61 14.81 14.50 3.87
N GLY A 62 15.09 13.88 5.01
CA GLY A 62 15.30 14.56 6.30
C GLY A 62 14.01 15.00 6.99
N LEU A 63 14.15 15.63 8.15
CA LEU A 63 13.01 16.04 8.99
C LEU A 63 12.09 17.06 8.31
N GLY A 64 12.63 17.95 7.46
CA GLY A 64 11.82 18.88 6.66
C GLY A 64 10.92 18.20 5.59
N ALA A 65 11.04 16.89 5.39
CA ALA A 65 10.08 16.10 4.63
C ALA A 65 8.83 15.72 5.44
N ALA A 66 8.83 15.91 6.76
CA ALA A 66 7.67 15.75 7.65
C ALA A 66 6.67 16.90 7.52
N ASP A 67 7.17 18.11 7.22
CA ASP A 67 6.38 19.32 6.99
C ASP A 67 5.68 19.31 5.62
N ALA A 68 5.94 18.26 4.83
CA ALA A 68 5.11 17.89 3.71
C ALA A 68 3.67 17.69 4.23
N PHE A 69 2.68 18.21 3.50
CA PHE A 69 1.24 18.06 3.64
C PHE A 69 0.50 19.17 4.40
N GLY A 70 1.18 20.26 4.79
CA GLY A 70 0.53 21.46 5.30
C GLY A 70 -0.49 21.14 6.40
N PRO A 71 -1.80 21.45 6.21
CA PRO A 71 -2.82 21.24 7.24
C PRO A 71 -3.11 19.77 7.59
N LEU A 72 -2.69 18.79 6.77
CA LEU A 72 -2.87 17.36 7.10
C LEU A 72 -1.88 16.87 8.17
N ASN A 73 -0.82 17.64 8.46
CA ASN A 73 0.16 17.45 9.53
C ASN A 73 0.44 15.96 9.92
N LEU A 74 0.94 15.16 8.97
CA LEU A 74 1.01 13.71 9.14
C LEU A 74 1.98 13.24 10.24
N TRP A 75 3.06 13.98 10.47
CA TRP A 75 4.11 13.63 11.43
C TRP A 75 4.45 14.76 12.41
N GLY A 76 4.01 16.00 12.15
CA GLY A 76 4.46 17.16 12.94
C GLY A 76 3.96 17.14 14.39
N GLU A 77 2.72 16.71 14.67
CA GLU A 77 2.26 16.54 16.06
C GLU A 77 3.09 15.51 16.83
N LEU A 78 3.43 14.39 16.18
CA LEU A 78 4.27 13.37 16.79
C LEU A 78 5.68 13.91 17.04
N MET A 79 6.25 14.63 16.09
CA MET A 79 7.58 15.24 16.20
C MET A 79 7.62 16.33 17.27
N ALA A 80 6.58 17.16 17.39
CA ALA A 80 6.46 18.17 18.43
C ALA A 80 6.43 17.52 19.82
N ASN A 81 5.66 16.44 19.99
CA ASN A 81 5.63 15.69 21.24
C ASN A 81 6.97 15.03 21.55
N LEU A 82 7.68 14.50 20.55
CA LEU A 82 9.03 13.95 20.73
C LEU A 82 10.04 15.04 21.11
N ALA A 83 9.91 16.24 20.55
CA ALA A 83 10.78 17.37 20.90
C ALA A 83 10.61 17.80 22.36
N ILE A 84 9.38 17.77 22.91
CA ILE A 84 9.12 18.01 24.33
C ILE A 84 9.83 16.96 25.21
N LEU A 85 9.95 15.72 24.72
CA LEU A 85 10.67 14.63 25.39
C LEU A 85 12.19 14.69 25.19
N GLY A 86 12.72 15.72 24.52
CA GLY A 86 14.14 15.93 24.30
C GLY A 86 14.72 15.25 23.05
N TYR A 87 13.89 14.76 22.13
CA TYR A 87 14.36 14.30 20.82
C TYR A 87 14.62 15.48 19.88
N ASP A 88 15.63 15.35 19.04
CA ASP A 88 16.10 16.38 18.11
C ASP A 88 16.70 15.76 16.84
N GLU A 89 17.31 16.57 15.97
CA GLU A 89 17.95 16.08 14.74
C GLU A 89 19.17 15.18 14.98
N THR A 90 19.65 14.98 16.22
CA THR A 90 20.75 14.04 16.51
C THR A 90 20.23 12.67 16.91
N SER A 91 19.00 12.61 17.44
CA SER A 91 18.37 11.42 18.02
C SER A 91 17.14 10.93 17.26
N LEU A 92 16.64 11.73 16.31
CA LEU A 92 15.49 11.43 15.45
C LEU A 92 15.88 11.48 13.96
N ARG A 93 15.34 10.55 13.18
CA ARG A 93 15.45 10.53 11.71
C ARG A 93 14.09 10.28 11.09
N LEU A 94 13.77 11.05 10.05
CA LEU A 94 12.64 10.77 9.17
C LEU A 94 13.16 10.32 7.80
N LEU A 95 12.83 9.09 7.44
CA LEU A 95 13.29 8.44 6.22
C LEU A 95 12.17 8.46 5.19
N GLY A 96 12.17 9.50 4.37
CA GLY A 96 11.28 9.63 3.22
C GLY A 96 11.64 8.65 2.11
N PHE A 97 10.62 8.14 1.41
CA PHE A 97 10.82 7.24 0.26
C PHE A 97 9.81 7.55 -0.85
N ASP A 98 10.15 7.14 -2.08
CA ASP A 98 9.24 7.27 -3.21
C ASP A 98 8.13 6.23 -3.08
N TRP A 99 7.01 6.66 -2.51
CA TRP A 99 5.86 5.82 -2.22
C TRP A 99 5.16 5.25 -3.46
N ARG A 100 5.60 5.60 -4.69
CA ARG A 100 5.14 4.97 -5.93
C ARG A 100 5.82 3.61 -6.16
N LEU A 101 6.98 3.38 -5.56
CA LEU A 101 7.81 2.20 -5.81
C LEU A 101 7.49 1.01 -4.89
N SER A 102 7.72 -0.20 -5.42
CA SER A 102 7.78 -1.41 -4.63
C SER A 102 9.02 -1.44 -3.74
N ALA A 103 9.04 -2.33 -2.75
CA ALA A 103 10.19 -2.50 -1.85
C ALA A 103 11.48 -2.85 -2.60
N GLN A 104 11.39 -3.70 -3.62
CA GLN A 104 12.51 -4.14 -4.44
C GLN A 104 13.07 -2.98 -5.25
N ARG A 105 12.19 -2.13 -5.81
CA ARG A 105 12.57 -0.96 -6.59
C ARG A 105 13.13 0.15 -5.73
N LEU A 106 12.60 0.35 -4.53
CA LEU A 106 13.16 1.29 -3.56
C LEU A 106 14.63 0.98 -3.28
N GLU A 107 14.98 -0.29 -3.13
CA GLU A 107 16.39 -0.66 -2.99
C GLU A 107 17.16 -0.57 -4.31
N ALA A 108 16.63 -1.12 -5.41
CA ALA A 108 17.36 -1.19 -6.67
C ALA A 108 17.61 0.19 -7.30
N ARG A 109 16.64 1.12 -7.22
CA ARG A 109 16.71 2.45 -7.82
C ARG A 109 17.33 3.49 -6.89
N ASP A 110 16.95 3.45 -5.61
CA ASP A 110 17.28 4.52 -4.65
C ASP A 110 18.23 4.07 -3.53
N GLY A 111 18.52 2.78 -3.39
CA GLY A 111 19.29 2.25 -2.26
C GLY A 111 18.61 2.50 -0.91
N PHE A 112 17.28 2.59 -0.88
CA PHE A 112 16.53 3.05 0.29
C PHE A 112 16.77 2.17 1.53
N PHE A 113 16.82 0.85 1.39
CA PHE A 113 17.06 -0.04 2.52
C PHE A 113 18.51 -0.01 2.98
N THR A 114 19.45 0.19 2.06
CA THR A 114 20.84 0.50 2.40
C THR A 114 20.93 1.79 3.23
N GLN A 115 20.19 2.84 2.87
CA GLN A 115 20.10 4.08 3.67
C GLN A 115 19.47 3.84 5.05
N VAL A 116 18.35 3.09 5.12
CA VAL A 116 17.70 2.75 6.40
C VAL A 116 18.66 2.00 7.34
N LYS A 117 19.42 1.03 6.81
CA LYS A 117 20.43 0.31 7.58
C LYS A 117 21.49 1.27 8.15
N ALA A 118 22.03 2.15 7.31
CA ALA A 118 23.05 3.11 7.71
C ALA A 118 22.55 4.08 8.80
N GLU A 119 21.33 4.59 8.66
CA GLU A 119 20.73 5.52 9.63
C GLU A 119 20.44 4.86 10.98
N VAL A 120 19.98 3.60 10.98
CA VAL A 120 19.81 2.84 12.23
C VAL A 120 21.16 2.57 12.91
N GLU A 121 22.20 2.26 12.15
CA GLU A 121 23.55 2.05 12.69
C GLU A 121 24.14 3.33 13.25
N LEU A 122 23.95 4.47 12.56
CA LEU A 122 24.38 5.79 13.00
C LEU A 122 23.68 6.20 14.29
N LEU A 123 22.34 6.15 14.35
CA LEU A 123 21.58 6.47 15.56
C LEU A 123 21.97 5.56 16.73
N GLY A 124 22.19 4.28 16.46
CA GLY A 124 22.64 3.34 17.49
C GLY A 124 24.04 3.65 18.01
N ALA A 125 24.95 4.09 17.14
CA ALA A 125 26.30 4.50 17.55
C ALA A 125 26.29 5.80 18.36
N LEU A 126 25.46 6.77 17.99
CA LEU A 126 25.34 8.06 18.69
C LEU A 126 24.68 7.92 20.06
N SER A 127 23.66 7.07 20.18
CA SER A 127 22.89 6.89 21.43
C SER A 127 23.45 5.81 22.35
N GLY A 128 24.27 4.89 21.84
CA GLY A 128 24.68 3.68 22.56
C GLY A 128 23.54 2.67 22.79
N ALA A 129 22.39 2.85 22.14
CA ALA A 129 21.19 2.04 22.33
C ALA A 129 20.65 1.48 21.00
N LYS A 130 19.78 0.46 21.09
CA LYS A 130 19.04 -0.04 19.93
C LYS A 130 17.94 0.95 19.53
N VAL A 131 17.69 1.08 18.24
CA VAL A 131 16.77 2.08 17.67
C VAL A 131 15.31 1.61 17.74
N ALA A 132 14.39 2.54 18.00
CA ALA A 132 12.96 2.34 17.82
C ALA A 132 12.54 2.83 16.42
N VAL A 133 11.83 1.99 15.67
CA VAL A 133 11.35 2.33 14.32
C VAL A 133 9.83 2.46 14.33
N LEU A 134 9.36 3.65 13.95
CA LEU A 134 7.95 3.94 13.75
C LEU A 134 7.67 3.92 12.24
N ALA A 135 6.63 3.20 11.82
CA ALA A 135 6.27 3.12 10.42
C ALA A 135 4.75 3.19 10.25
N HIS A 136 4.28 4.09 9.39
CA HIS A 136 2.86 4.32 9.16
C HIS A 136 2.37 3.65 7.86
N SER A 137 1.23 2.97 7.91
CA SER A 137 0.53 2.42 6.74
C SER A 137 1.44 1.58 5.83
N LEU A 138 1.61 1.96 4.55
CA LEU A 138 2.52 1.30 3.61
C LEU A 138 3.97 1.17 4.14
N GLY A 139 4.44 2.15 4.91
CA GLY A 139 5.76 2.10 5.54
C GLY A 139 5.95 0.88 6.44
N ALA A 140 4.89 0.40 7.10
CA ALA A 140 4.94 -0.82 7.91
C ALA A 140 5.19 -2.07 7.04
N ASN A 141 4.58 -2.16 5.85
CA ASN A 141 4.86 -3.23 4.89
C ASN A 141 6.32 -3.18 4.41
N HIS A 142 6.84 -1.99 4.10
CA HIS A 142 8.24 -1.84 3.72
C HIS A 142 9.20 -2.20 4.85
N PHE A 143 8.87 -1.90 6.11
CA PHE A 143 9.72 -2.30 7.23
C PHE A 143 9.70 -3.81 7.50
N VAL A 144 8.56 -4.48 7.30
CA VAL A 144 8.49 -5.96 7.31
C VAL A 144 9.38 -6.55 6.21
N HIS A 145 9.34 -5.99 5.00
CA HIS A 145 10.25 -6.37 3.92
C HIS A 145 11.72 -6.11 4.30
N PHE A 146 12.03 -4.93 4.85
CA PHE A 146 13.37 -4.54 5.28
C PHE A 146 13.98 -5.52 6.28
N MET A 147 13.21 -5.94 7.30
CA MET A 147 13.68 -6.92 8.29
C MET A 147 14.12 -8.23 7.62
N ARG A 148 13.42 -8.69 6.57
CA ARG A 148 13.84 -9.86 5.80
C ARG A 148 15.03 -9.57 4.90
N TRP A 149 15.04 -8.43 4.24
CA TRP A 149 16.11 -7.98 3.36
C TRP A 149 17.46 -7.88 4.09
N VAL A 150 17.46 -7.33 5.31
CA VAL A 150 18.67 -7.14 6.11
C VAL A 150 19.12 -8.46 6.72
N GLU A 151 18.21 -9.30 7.24
CA GLU A 151 18.55 -10.62 7.80
C GLU A 151 19.06 -11.60 6.73
N ALA A 152 18.69 -11.43 5.48
CA ALA A 152 19.23 -12.21 4.36
C ALA A 152 20.70 -11.85 4.05
N ARG A 153 21.13 -10.63 4.37
CA ARG A 153 22.48 -10.10 4.11
C ARG A 153 23.38 -10.16 5.33
N GLU A 154 22.83 -9.83 6.49
CA GLU A 154 23.52 -9.76 7.77
C GLU A 154 22.63 -10.39 8.87
N PRO A 155 22.68 -11.72 9.04
CA PRO A 155 21.89 -12.41 10.06
C PRO A 155 22.09 -11.85 11.49
N GLY A 156 21.00 -11.73 12.22
CA GLY A 156 20.96 -11.19 13.58
C GLY A 156 21.12 -9.67 13.65
N TRP A 157 21.14 -8.96 12.52
CA TRP A 157 21.21 -7.50 12.53
C TRP A 157 20.02 -6.88 13.28
N VAL A 158 18.80 -7.40 13.09
CA VAL A 158 17.61 -6.85 13.76
C VAL A 158 17.74 -7.02 15.28
N GLU A 159 18.20 -8.19 15.74
CA GLU A 159 18.47 -8.43 17.15
C GLU A 159 19.50 -7.45 17.71
N ARG A 160 20.57 -7.12 16.98
CA ARG A 160 21.61 -6.22 17.46
C ARG A 160 21.21 -4.74 17.45
N ARG A 161 20.33 -4.33 16.54
CA ARG A 161 20.15 -2.90 16.20
C ARG A 161 18.76 -2.33 16.48
N VAL A 162 17.71 -3.15 16.51
CA VAL A 162 16.32 -2.66 16.62
C VAL A 162 15.73 -3.06 17.97
N ALA A 163 15.36 -2.06 18.78
CA ALA A 163 14.68 -2.28 20.05
C ALA A 163 13.19 -2.54 19.83
N ARG A 164 12.57 -1.67 19.02
CA ARG A 164 11.12 -1.60 18.88
C ARG A 164 10.73 -1.38 17.44
N PHE A 165 9.68 -2.05 17.01
CA PHE A 165 8.98 -1.75 15.77
C PHE A 165 7.54 -1.37 16.11
N VAL A 166 7.13 -0.17 15.69
CA VAL A 166 5.80 0.40 15.96
C VAL A 166 5.10 0.61 14.62
N PRO A 167 4.41 -0.41 14.08
CA PRO A 167 3.53 -0.22 12.93
C PRO A 167 2.27 0.55 13.38
N ILE A 168 2.11 1.77 12.85
CA ILE A 168 0.96 2.64 13.04
C ILE A 168 0.03 2.47 11.84
N CYS A 169 -1.18 1.96 12.07
CA CYS A 169 -2.16 1.64 11.04
C CYS A 169 -1.57 0.83 9.88
N GLY A 170 -0.73 -0.16 10.19
CA GLY A 170 -0.01 -0.94 9.19
C GLY A 170 -0.98 -1.79 8.35
N ALA A 171 -1.05 -1.52 7.04
CA ALA A 171 -1.88 -2.28 6.10
C ALA A 171 -1.27 -3.63 5.72
N LEU A 172 -0.93 -4.46 6.72
CA LEU A 172 -0.02 -5.59 6.57
C LEU A 172 -0.59 -6.70 5.68
N LEU A 173 -1.91 -6.87 5.62
CA LEU A 173 -2.57 -7.83 4.74
C LEU A 173 -3.28 -7.17 3.54
N GLY A 174 -3.13 -5.86 3.32
CA GLY A 174 -3.79 -5.13 2.25
C GLY A 174 -5.23 -4.70 2.52
N SER A 175 -5.95 -4.25 1.50
CA SER A 175 -7.33 -3.75 1.54
C SER A 175 -8.00 -3.95 0.19
N ALA A 176 -9.31 -4.20 0.17
CA ALA A 176 -10.10 -4.26 -1.06
C ALA A 176 -10.08 -2.95 -1.85
N LYS A 177 -9.87 -1.83 -1.16
CA LYS A 177 -9.74 -0.50 -1.79
C LYS A 177 -8.58 -0.43 -2.79
N ALA A 178 -7.50 -1.19 -2.56
CA ALA A 178 -6.40 -1.27 -3.51
C ALA A 178 -6.84 -1.90 -4.84
N LEU A 179 -7.70 -2.92 -4.80
CA LEU A 179 -8.29 -3.50 -6.01
C LEU A 179 -9.24 -2.52 -6.70
N ALA A 180 -10.10 -1.84 -5.93
CA ALA A 180 -11.01 -0.83 -6.46
C ALA A 180 -10.26 0.27 -7.24
N TYR A 181 -9.17 0.80 -6.68
CA TYR A 181 -8.32 1.78 -7.35
C TYR A 181 -7.79 1.31 -8.71
N LEU A 182 -7.43 0.03 -8.83
CA LEU A 182 -6.91 -0.54 -10.07
C LEU A 182 -7.99 -0.82 -11.11
N VAL A 183 -9.21 -1.10 -10.66
CA VAL A 183 -10.33 -1.50 -11.54
C VAL A 183 -11.18 -0.31 -11.94
N THR A 184 -11.69 0.44 -10.96
CA THR A 184 -12.67 1.53 -11.17
C THR A 184 -12.03 2.91 -11.12
N GLY A 185 -10.86 3.05 -10.49
CA GLY A 185 -10.23 4.35 -10.23
C GLY A 185 -11.01 5.20 -9.21
N GLU A 186 -11.90 4.58 -8.43
CA GLU A 186 -12.69 5.26 -7.41
C GLU A 186 -11.82 5.72 -6.25
N MET A 187 -11.78 7.04 -6.00
CA MET A 187 -10.99 7.67 -4.93
C MET A 187 -11.82 8.45 -3.92
N THR A 188 -13.13 8.17 -3.86
CA THR A 188 -14.13 8.84 -3.00
C THR A 188 -13.69 9.02 -1.55
N ASP A 189 -12.83 8.13 -1.02
CA ASP A 189 -12.26 8.21 0.33
C ASP A 189 -10.71 8.21 0.38
N ALA A 190 -10.02 8.63 -0.69
CA ALA A 190 -8.56 8.59 -0.76
C ALA A 190 -7.90 9.65 0.15
N VAL A 191 -7.37 9.19 1.29
CA VAL A 191 -6.35 9.83 2.14
C VAL A 191 -6.65 11.29 2.51
N GLY A 192 -7.45 11.51 3.55
CA GLY A 192 -7.50 12.78 4.30
C GLY A 192 -7.98 14.01 3.51
N MET A 193 -8.22 13.86 2.21
CA MET A 193 -8.84 14.87 1.38
C MET A 193 -10.34 14.75 1.62
N GLY A 194 -10.88 15.67 2.42
CA GLY A 194 -12.31 15.68 2.74
C GLY A 194 -13.19 15.59 1.48
N PRO A 195 -14.48 15.22 1.63
CA PRO A 195 -15.38 14.89 0.53
C PRO A 195 -15.47 15.97 -0.56
N LEU A 196 -15.30 17.25 -0.19
CA LEU A 196 -15.24 18.37 -1.13
C LEU A 196 -14.02 18.32 -2.07
N LEU A 197 -12.86 17.93 -1.57
CA LEU A 197 -11.66 17.76 -2.39
C LEU A 197 -11.78 16.52 -3.27
N ALA A 198 -12.30 15.40 -2.77
CA ALA A 198 -12.58 14.23 -3.61
C ALA A 198 -13.55 14.58 -4.77
N GLN A 199 -14.59 15.38 -4.51
CA GLN A 199 -15.52 15.86 -5.53
C GLN A 199 -14.90 16.87 -6.52
N LEU A 200 -13.98 17.73 -6.09
CA LEU A 200 -13.21 18.62 -6.97
C LEU A 200 -12.17 17.85 -7.82
N PHE A 201 -11.66 16.73 -7.29
CA PHE A 201 -10.84 15.78 -8.05
C PHE A 201 -11.67 15.02 -9.10
N GLU A 202 -12.92 14.67 -8.78
CA GLU A 202 -13.81 13.88 -9.66
C GLU A 202 -14.68 14.72 -10.62
N SER A 203 -14.94 16.00 -10.36
CA SER A 203 -15.82 16.85 -11.19
C SER A 203 -15.19 18.18 -11.58
N HIS A 204 -15.48 18.63 -12.82
CA HIS A 204 -15.04 19.89 -13.43
C HIS A 204 -13.50 20.13 -13.47
N GLY A 205 -12.81 19.40 -14.34
CA GLY A 205 -11.41 19.64 -14.70
C GLY A 205 -10.37 18.84 -13.92
N GLY A 206 -10.79 17.96 -13.01
CA GLY A 206 -9.92 17.03 -12.29
C GLY A 206 -9.53 15.75 -13.05
N ILE A 207 -8.77 14.86 -12.41
CA ILE A 207 -8.35 13.58 -12.99
C ILE A 207 -9.57 12.66 -13.07
N GLN A 208 -10.03 12.35 -14.28
CA GLN A 208 -11.12 11.39 -14.51
C GLN A 208 -10.83 10.04 -13.83
N ARG A 209 -11.85 9.30 -13.37
CA ARG A 209 -11.69 7.97 -12.76
C ARG A 209 -10.79 7.03 -13.57
N ARG A 210 -10.90 7.06 -14.90
CA ARG A 210 -10.00 6.34 -15.81
C ARG A 210 -8.53 6.73 -15.63
N ALA A 211 -8.24 8.04 -15.60
CA ALA A 211 -6.90 8.55 -15.41
C ALA A 211 -6.34 8.26 -14.01
N VAL A 212 -7.21 8.18 -12.99
CA VAL A 212 -6.85 7.67 -11.66
C VAL A 212 -6.46 6.21 -11.72
N ALA A 213 -7.28 5.36 -12.34
CA ALA A 213 -6.99 3.94 -12.51
C ALA A 213 -5.68 3.71 -13.28
N ASP A 214 -5.45 4.46 -14.36
CA ASP A 214 -4.21 4.37 -15.14
C ASP A 214 -2.98 4.80 -14.32
N LEU A 215 -3.13 5.82 -13.47
CA LEU A 215 -2.07 6.27 -12.58
C LEU A 215 -1.76 5.23 -11.50
N THR A 216 -2.77 4.67 -10.84
CA THR A 216 -2.58 3.65 -9.78
C THR A 216 -2.04 2.33 -10.34
N ARG A 217 -2.41 1.96 -11.58
CA ARG A 217 -1.80 0.84 -12.32
C ARG A 217 -0.32 1.06 -12.61
N SER A 218 0.12 2.31 -12.73
CA SER A 218 1.55 2.61 -12.89
C SER A 218 2.32 2.50 -11.57
N TRP A 219 1.69 2.68 -10.41
CA TRP A 219 2.38 2.69 -9.12
C TRP A 219 2.66 1.28 -8.62
N ALA A 220 3.95 0.90 -8.67
CA ALA A 220 4.48 -0.38 -8.22
C ALA A 220 4.21 -0.68 -6.73
N SER A 221 3.89 0.31 -5.92
CA SER A 221 3.57 0.14 -4.50
C SER A 221 2.14 -0.35 -4.24
N VAL A 222 1.20 -0.11 -5.16
CA VAL A 222 -0.22 -0.47 -4.98
C VAL A 222 -0.43 -1.97 -4.74
N PRO A 223 0.26 -2.89 -5.44
CA PRO A 223 0.18 -4.32 -5.13
C PRO A 223 0.55 -4.69 -3.69
N ALA A 224 1.40 -3.90 -3.00
CA ALA A 224 1.71 -4.14 -1.59
C ALA A 224 0.49 -4.02 -0.68
N LEU A 225 -0.56 -3.34 -1.17
CA LEU A 225 -1.82 -3.10 -0.48
C LEU A 225 -2.94 -4.00 -0.98
N LEU A 226 -2.70 -4.90 -1.95
CA LEU A 226 -3.71 -5.89 -2.34
C LEU A 226 -3.91 -6.94 -1.23
N PRO A 227 -5.12 -7.54 -1.14
CA PRO A 227 -5.42 -8.62 -0.21
C PRO A 227 -4.37 -9.73 -0.26
N LYS A 228 -3.79 -10.06 0.90
CA LYS A 228 -2.85 -11.17 1.06
C LYS A 228 -3.52 -12.32 1.76
N GLY A 229 -3.26 -13.54 1.29
CA GLY A 229 -3.74 -14.78 1.89
C GLY A 229 -4.85 -15.49 1.11
N GLY A 230 -5.42 -14.84 0.10
CA GLY A 230 -6.48 -15.42 -0.73
C GLY A 230 -7.74 -15.78 0.06
N ASP A 231 -8.52 -16.69 -0.49
CA ASP A 231 -9.82 -17.11 0.06
C ASP A 231 -9.68 -17.78 1.45
N ALA A 232 -8.49 -18.30 1.75
CA ALA A 232 -8.19 -18.88 3.06
C ALA A 232 -8.24 -17.84 4.20
N PHE A 233 -7.95 -16.57 3.90
CA PHE A 233 -7.89 -15.47 4.86
C PHE A 233 -9.01 -14.44 4.68
N TRP A 234 -9.50 -14.27 3.46
CA TRP A 234 -10.59 -13.37 3.13
C TRP A 234 -11.81 -14.21 2.76
N ARG A 235 -12.49 -14.77 3.76
CA ARG A 235 -13.56 -15.77 3.57
C ARG A 235 -14.86 -15.11 3.13
N THR A 236 -14.95 -14.83 1.85
CA THR A 236 -16.11 -14.27 1.17
C THR A 236 -16.23 -14.87 -0.23
N ASP A 237 -17.44 -15.23 -0.63
CA ASP A 237 -17.75 -15.69 -1.98
C ASP A 237 -18.14 -14.53 -2.93
N ASP A 238 -18.27 -13.32 -2.39
CA ASP A 238 -18.78 -12.10 -3.04
C ASP A 238 -17.86 -10.87 -2.82
N PHE A 239 -16.55 -11.10 -2.72
CA PHE A 239 -15.54 -10.06 -2.58
C PHE A 239 -15.67 -8.96 -3.65
N VAL A 240 -15.86 -9.35 -4.91
CA VAL A 240 -16.28 -8.44 -6.00
C VAL A 240 -17.68 -8.84 -6.46
N VAL A 241 -18.55 -7.86 -6.65
CA VAL A 241 -19.86 -8.00 -7.27
C VAL A 241 -19.96 -7.09 -8.49
N LEU A 242 -20.38 -7.65 -9.62
CA LEU A 242 -20.58 -6.97 -10.89
C LEU A 242 -22.08 -6.90 -11.19
N ASP A 243 -22.60 -5.68 -11.34
CA ASP A 243 -23.96 -5.50 -11.83
C ASP A 243 -24.02 -5.64 -13.35
N GLU A 244 -25.19 -6.04 -13.88
CA GLU A 244 -25.38 -6.13 -15.32
C GLU A 244 -25.36 -4.71 -15.92
N PRO A 245 -24.48 -4.43 -16.89
CA PRO A 245 -24.38 -3.09 -17.46
C PRO A 245 -25.61 -2.79 -18.35
N PRO A 246 -25.95 -1.51 -18.56
CA PRO A 246 -26.89 -1.08 -19.58
C PRO A 246 -26.59 -1.69 -20.95
N ALA A 247 -27.63 -1.91 -21.78
CA ALA A 247 -27.50 -2.62 -23.04
C ALA A 247 -26.52 -1.95 -24.02
N ASP A 248 -26.44 -0.62 -24.02
CA ASP A 248 -25.50 0.17 -24.82
C ASP A 248 -24.06 0.00 -24.35
N VAL A 249 -23.81 -0.04 -23.04
CA VAL A 249 -22.50 -0.32 -22.44
C VAL A 249 -22.09 -1.76 -22.69
N ARG A 250 -23.00 -2.72 -22.55
CA ARG A 250 -22.77 -4.12 -22.91
C ARG A 250 -22.34 -4.26 -24.36
N ALA A 251 -23.05 -3.61 -25.28
CA ALA A 251 -22.71 -3.61 -26.69
C ALA A 251 -21.35 -2.93 -26.96
N ALA A 252 -20.98 -1.90 -26.19
CA ALA A 252 -19.66 -1.27 -26.29
C ALA A 252 -18.54 -2.21 -25.82
N LEU A 253 -18.75 -2.93 -24.72
CA LEU A 253 -17.81 -3.95 -24.24
C LEU A 253 -17.64 -5.08 -25.26
N GLU A 254 -18.72 -5.54 -25.89
CA GLU A 254 -18.65 -6.58 -26.92
C GLU A 254 -17.84 -6.12 -28.15
N ARG A 255 -18.01 -4.86 -28.57
CA ARG A 255 -17.20 -4.28 -29.65
C ARG A 255 -15.72 -4.15 -29.27
N ASP A 256 -15.41 -3.68 -28.06
CA ASP A 256 -14.02 -3.56 -27.57
C ASP A 256 -13.35 -4.93 -27.43
N ALA A 257 -14.06 -5.91 -26.88
CA ALA A 257 -13.58 -7.29 -26.77
C ALA A 257 -13.31 -7.92 -28.14
N ALA A 258 -14.18 -7.70 -29.12
CA ALA A 258 -13.98 -8.14 -30.50
C ALA A 258 -12.78 -7.45 -31.17
N ALA A 259 -12.39 -6.26 -30.71
CA ALA A 259 -11.19 -5.54 -31.11
C ALA A 259 -9.94 -5.90 -30.28
N ASN A 260 -9.96 -7.06 -29.59
CA ASN A 260 -8.89 -7.56 -28.71
C ASN A 260 -8.67 -6.73 -27.42
N GLY A 261 -9.69 -6.00 -26.95
CA GLY A 261 -9.69 -5.32 -25.67
C GLY A 261 -9.70 -6.31 -24.49
N THR A 262 -8.59 -6.43 -23.77
CA THR A 262 -8.44 -7.40 -22.66
C THR A 262 -9.35 -7.09 -21.48
N VAL A 263 -9.53 -5.80 -21.17
CA VAL A 263 -10.40 -5.35 -20.07
C VAL A 263 -11.85 -5.71 -20.36
N ALA A 264 -12.35 -5.39 -21.56
CA ALA A 264 -13.72 -5.71 -21.95
C ALA A 264 -13.95 -7.22 -22.05
N ALA A 265 -13.01 -7.97 -22.62
CA ALA A 265 -13.10 -9.43 -22.70
C ALA A 265 -13.17 -10.07 -21.31
N ALA A 266 -12.32 -9.64 -20.37
CA ALA A 266 -12.32 -10.14 -19.00
C ALA A 266 -13.59 -9.75 -18.22
N LEU A 267 -14.13 -8.54 -18.44
CA LEU A 267 -15.38 -8.10 -17.82
C LEU A 267 -16.58 -8.92 -18.35
N LEU A 268 -16.69 -9.13 -19.66
CA LEU A 268 -17.74 -9.96 -20.26
C LEU A 268 -17.66 -11.42 -19.80
N ALA A 269 -16.45 -11.99 -19.71
CA ALA A 269 -16.25 -13.35 -19.21
C ALA A 269 -16.69 -13.48 -17.73
N ALA A 270 -16.46 -12.45 -16.92
CA ALA A 270 -16.89 -12.39 -15.54
C ALA A 270 -18.42 -12.28 -15.40
N LEU A 271 -19.04 -11.40 -16.20
CA LEU A 271 -20.50 -11.21 -16.25
C LEU A 271 -21.22 -12.50 -16.69
N ALA A 272 -20.62 -13.29 -17.58
CA ALA A 272 -21.20 -14.54 -18.07
C ALA A 272 -21.10 -15.73 -17.09
N LYS A 273 -20.18 -15.70 -16.12
CA LYS A 273 -19.95 -16.82 -15.19
C LYS A 273 -20.80 -16.73 -13.93
N ASN A 274 -20.47 -15.81 -13.02
CA ASN A 274 -21.12 -15.76 -11.71
C ASN A 274 -21.43 -14.35 -11.19
N ARG A 275 -21.04 -13.26 -11.88
CA ARG A 275 -21.15 -11.86 -11.40
C ARG A 275 -20.55 -11.56 -10.02
N THR A 276 -20.21 -12.57 -9.22
CA THR A 276 -19.52 -12.48 -7.93
C THR A 276 -18.19 -13.21 -8.01
N MET A 277 -17.21 -12.75 -7.25
CA MET A 277 -15.88 -13.35 -7.16
C MET A 277 -15.39 -13.32 -5.72
N ALA A 278 -14.82 -14.44 -5.26
CA ALA A 278 -13.94 -14.49 -4.10
C ALA A 278 -12.60 -13.79 -4.40
N VAL A 279 -11.71 -13.66 -3.40
CA VAL A 279 -10.45 -12.91 -3.52
C VAL A 279 -9.51 -13.49 -4.56
N ASP A 280 -9.30 -14.80 -4.56
CA ASP A 280 -8.37 -15.43 -5.51
C ASP A 280 -8.88 -15.27 -6.95
N ALA A 281 -10.19 -15.46 -7.16
CA ALA A 281 -10.83 -15.21 -8.46
C ALA A 281 -10.75 -13.73 -8.89
N ALA A 282 -10.87 -12.78 -7.96
CA ALA A 282 -10.75 -11.36 -8.24
C ALA A 282 -9.32 -10.95 -8.63
N LEU A 283 -8.30 -11.55 -8.01
CA LEU A 283 -6.90 -11.33 -8.38
C LEU A 283 -6.57 -11.95 -9.74
N ASP A 284 -7.11 -13.12 -10.05
CA ASP A 284 -6.97 -13.73 -11.38
C ASP A 284 -7.71 -12.92 -12.45
N TRP A 285 -8.87 -12.36 -12.11
CA TRP A 285 -9.59 -11.43 -12.96
C TRP A 285 -8.79 -10.15 -13.23
N LEU A 286 -8.12 -9.58 -12.22
CA LEU A 286 -7.22 -8.43 -12.39
C LEU A 286 -6.08 -8.75 -13.37
N ARG A 287 -5.45 -9.92 -13.25
CA ARG A 287 -4.40 -10.38 -14.18
C ARG A 287 -4.93 -10.54 -15.61
N ALA A 288 -6.14 -11.08 -15.76
CA ALA A 288 -6.79 -11.25 -17.05
C ALA A 288 -7.13 -9.89 -17.71
N MET A 289 -7.64 -8.93 -16.93
CA MET A 289 -7.92 -7.58 -17.41
C MET A 289 -6.65 -6.85 -17.87
N LEU A 290 -5.56 -7.00 -17.10
CA LEU A 290 -4.33 -6.22 -17.27
C LEU A 290 -3.09 -7.15 -17.34
N PRO A 291 -2.86 -7.89 -18.44
CA PRO A 291 -1.80 -8.91 -18.49
C PRO A 291 -0.38 -8.38 -18.21
N ALA A 292 -0.04 -7.19 -18.74
CA ALA A 292 1.26 -6.56 -18.47
C ALA A 292 1.44 -6.18 -17.00
N TYR A 293 0.39 -5.65 -16.36
CA TYR A 293 0.38 -5.37 -14.93
C TYR A 293 0.45 -6.65 -14.11
N GLY A 294 -0.28 -7.70 -14.52
CA GLY A 294 -0.23 -9.02 -13.89
C GLY A 294 1.17 -9.62 -13.88
N ALA A 295 1.91 -9.50 -14.99
CA ALA A 295 3.30 -9.96 -15.07
C ALA A 295 4.23 -9.20 -14.09
N LEU A 296 4.07 -7.88 -13.97
CA LEU A 296 4.82 -7.06 -13.01
C LEU A 296 4.45 -7.44 -11.56
N LEU A 297 3.16 -7.59 -11.28
CA LEU A 297 2.62 -8.01 -10.00
C LEU A 297 3.20 -9.37 -9.56
N ASP A 298 3.17 -10.37 -10.43
CA ASP A 298 3.68 -11.71 -10.11
C ASP A 298 5.22 -11.75 -9.97
N GLY A 299 5.93 -10.84 -10.65
CA GLY A 299 7.38 -10.68 -10.54
C GLY A 299 7.84 -10.10 -9.20
N GLU A 300 7.09 -9.16 -8.63
CA GLU A 300 7.50 -8.41 -7.44
C GLU A 300 6.71 -8.73 -6.17
N TYR A 301 5.56 -9.39 -6.28
CA TYR A 301 4.70 -9.69 -5.14
C TYR A 301 4.32 -11.17 -5.05
N ASP A 302 4.22 -11.64 -3.81
CA ASP A 302 3.57 -12.91 -3.47
C ASP A 302 2.40 -12.60 -2.52
N LEU A 303 1.19 -12.67 -3.06
CA LEU A 303 -0.06 -12.40 -2.33
C LEU A 303 -0.67 -13.67 -1.72
N THR A 304 -0.02 -14.82 -1.86
CA THR A 304 -0.59 -16.10 -1.43
C THR A 304 -0.62 -16.26 0.10
N GLY A 305 -1.46 -17.19 0.56
CA GLY A 305 -1.48 -17.65 1.93
C GLY A 305 -0.39 -18.70 2.21
N PRO A 306 -0.09 -18.97 3.49
CA PRO A 306 0.77 -20.09 3.85
C PRO A 306 0.18 -21.39 3.29
N PRO A 307 1.02 -22.30 2.74
CA PRO A 307 0.56 -23.59 2.26
C PRO A 307 -0.22 -24.34 3.34
N ALA A 308 -1.27 -25.06 2.93
CA ALA A 308 -2.01 -25.97 3.80
C ALA A 308 -1.02 -26.90 4.52
N ALA A 309 -1.33 -27.23 5.79
CA ALA A 309 -0.44 -27.99 6.66
C ALA A 309 -0.16 -29.40 6.09
N GLY A 310 0.91 -29.52 5.29
CA GLY A 310 1.28 -30.74 4.59
C GLY A 310 2.79 -30.86 4.45
N ARG A 311 3.34 -31.91 5.09
CA ARG A 311 4.71 -32.44 5.07
C ARG A 311 5.87 -31.43 5.12
N ARG A 312 6.64 -31.53 6.21
CA ARG A 312 7.95 -30.91 6.45
C ARG A 312 8.95 -31.25 5.33
N ARG A 313 8.96 -30.48 4.25
CA ARG A 313 10.12 -30.37 3.35
C ARG A 313 10.97 -29.18 3.81
N ARG A 314 12.30 -29.28 3.67
CA ARG A 314 13.20 -28.11 3.73
C ARG A 314 12.64 -27.09 2.75
N ARG A 315 12.01 -26.03 3.26
CA ARG A 315 11.52 -24.96 2.40
C ARG A 315 12.75 -24.22 1.84
N PRO A 316 12.79 -23.93 0.54
CA PRO A 316 13.82 -23.06 -0.02
C PRO A 316 13.79 -21.70 0.69
N PRO A 317 14.87 -20.90 0.59
CA PRO A 317 14.86 -19.52 1.05
C PRO A 317 13.65 -18.78 0.45
N LEU A 318 12.95 -18.01 1.30
CA LEU A 318 11.78 -17.26 0.87
C LEU A 318 12.21 -16.21 -0.19
N PRO A 319 11.60 -16.17 -1.38
CA PRO A 319 11.99 -15.22 -2.43
C PRO A 319 11.67 -13.78 -2.03
N ALA A 320 12.37 -12.81 -2.61
CA ALA A 320 12.24 -11.39 -2.26
C ALA A 320 10.80 -10.86 -2.41
N ARG A 321 10.07 -11.33 -3.42
CA ARG A 321 8.65 -11.01 -3.64
C ARG A 321 7.71 -11.37 -2.49
N ALA A 322 8.11 -12.30 -1.62
CA ALA A 322 7.34 -12.71 -0.46
C ALA A 322 7.79 -12.04 0.85
N TRP A 323 8.86 -11.23 0.86
CA TRP A 323 9.41 -10.62 2.08
C TRP A 323 8.47 -9.62 2.74
N GLY A 324 7.63 -8.93 1.96
CA GLY A 324 6.61 -8.01 2.47
C GLY A 324 5.30 -8.69 2.89
N ASN A 325 5.13 -9.98 2.62
CA ASN A 325 3.93 -10.72 2.99
C ASN A 325 4.10 -11.34 4.38
N GLY A 326 3.54 -10.70 5.42
CA GLY A 326 3.64 -11.18 6.81
C GLY A 326 2.97 -12.53 7.09
N LEU A 327 2.18 -13.09 6.16
CA LEU A 327 1.67 -14.45 6.25
C LEU A 327 2.73 -15.50 5.89
N LEU A 328 3.70 -15.14 5.05
CA LEU A 328 4.76 -16.00 4.54
C LEU A 328 6.11 -15.72 5.19
N ALA A 329 6.43 -14.44 5.40
CA ALA A 329 7.68 -13.96 5.98
C ALA A 329 7.63 -14.05 7.52
N PRO A 330 8.44 -14.93 8.14
CA PRO A 330 8.53 -14.97 9.59
C PRO A 330 9.27 -13.74 10.13
N LEU A 331 8.91 -13.34 11.34
CA LEU A 331 9.68 -12.40 12.15
C LEU A 331 11.13 -12.89 12.30
N PRO A 332 12.09 -11.94 12.41
CA PRO A 332 13.49 -12.26 12.59
C PRO A 332 13.72 -13.03 13.89
N LYS A 333 14.88 -13.71 13.99
CA LYS A 333 15.30 -14.37 15.23
C LYS A 333 15.86 -13.34 16.23
N ALA A 334 15.01 -12.42 16.67
CA ALA A 334 15.36 -11.28 17.51
C ALA A 334 14.56 -11.28 18.82
N PRO A 335 14.91 -12.11 19.82
CA PRO A 335 14.13 -12.23 21.06
C PRO A 335 14.03 -10.93 21.87
N SER A 336 14.92 -9.97 21.68
CA SER A 336 14.85 -8.68 22.38
C SER A 336 13.97 -7.65 21.68
N LEU A 337 13.57 -7.89 20.43
CA LEU A 337 12.66 -7.01 19.68
C LEU A 337 11.28 -6.98 20.36
N GLU A 338 10.69 -5.79 20.39
CA GLU A 338 9.29 -5.59 20.78
C GLU A 338 8.50 -4.96 19.64
N ILE A 339 7.31 -5.48 19.37
CA ILE A 339 6.40 -4.93 18.36
C ILE A 339 5.19 -4.34 19.06
N TYR A 340 4.87 -3.08 18.74
CA TYR A 340 3.70 -2.36 19.26
C TYR A 340 2.79 -1.95 18.10
N CYS A 341 1.74 -2.72 17.85
CA CYS A 341 0.79 -2.43 16.79
C CYS A 341 -0.28 -1.46 17.28
N LEU A 342 -0.33 -0.28 16.65
CA LEU A 342 -1.24 0.80 16.98
C LEU A 342 -2.20 0.98 15.80
N TYR A 343 -3.51 0.85 16.00
CA TYR A 343 -4.48 1.04 14.91
C TYR A 343 -5.86 1.49 15.40
N GLY A 344 -6.58 2.18 14.51
CA GLY A 344 -7.97 2.61 14.72
C GLY A 344 -8.97 1.47 14.56
N THR A 345 -10.09 1.57 15.27
CA THR A 345 -11.20 0.60 15.31
C THR A 345 -12.53 1.33 15.45
N GLY A 346 -13.66 0.69 15.09
CA GLY A 346 -14.98 1.21 15.45
C GLY A 346 -15.54 2.32 14.56
N ARG A 347 -15.06 2.48 13.32
CA ARG A 347 -15.89 3.06 12.23
C ARG A 347 -16.94 1.99 11.79
N SER A 348 -17.56 2.04 10.60
CA SER A 348 -18.52 0.98 10.18
C SER A 348 -17.80 -0.32 9.90
N THR A 349 -17.51 -1.05 10.96
CA THR A 349 -16.37 -1.92 10.94
C THR A 349 -16.46 -2.90 12.19
N PRO A 350 -16.79 -4.24 12.09
CA PRO A 350 -17.06 -5.14 13.26
C PRO A 350 -15.89 -5.80 14.05
N LYS A 351 -15.96 -5.69 15.39
CA LYS A 351 -15.10 -6.33 16.41
C LYS A 351 -15.05 -7.87 16.33
N THR A 352 -13.81 -8.38 16.32
CA THR A 352 -13.28 -9.73 16.65
C THR A 352 -12.58 -10.46 15.48
N PHE A 353 -11.49 -11.17 15.80
CA PHE A 353 -10.53 -11.78 14.86
C PHE A 353 -11.05 -13.06 14.17
N ASP A 354 -12.27 -13.02 13.65
CA ASP A 354 -12.79 -14.07 12.80
C ASP A 354 -12.75 -13.63 11.33
N PRO A 355 -11.95 -14.30 10.46
CA PRO A 355 -12.00 -14.11 9.01
C PRO A 355 -13.40 -14.27 8.39
N ARG A 356 -14.37 -14.82 9.12
CA ARG A 356 -15.79 -14.95 8.74
C ARG A 356 -16.66 -13.75 9.12
N GLN A 357 -16.16 -12.82 9.93
CA GLN A 357 -16.86 -11.56 10.29
C GLN A 357 -16.44 -10.39 9.41
N VAL A 358 -15.63 -10.70 8.41
CA VAL A 358 -15.29 -9.85 7.31
C VAL A 358 -16.56 -9.57 6.49
N PRO A 359 -16.78 -8.36 5.94
CA PRO A 359 -17.92 -8.13 5.05
C PRO A 359 -18.01 -9.21 3.97
N GLU A 360 -19.23 -9.68 3.73
CA GLU A 360 -19.52 -10.57 2.61
C GLU A 360 -19.07 -9.89 1.31
N ARG A 361 -19.47 -8.63 1.08
CA ARG A 361 -19.10 -7.87 -0.13
C ARG A 361 -18.14 -6.72 0.14
N TYR A 362 -17.20 -6.50 -0.78
CA TYR A 362 -16.15 -5.50 -0.66
C TYR A 362 -16.08 -4.47 -1.78
N LEU A 363 -16.41 -4.88 -3.00
CA LEU A 363 -16.39 -4.00 -4.16
C LEU A 363 -17.63 -4.27 -5.00
N VAL A 364 -18.42 -3.22 -5.24
CA VAL A 364 -19.54 -3.25 -6.18
C VAL A 364 -19.21 -2.38 -7.38
N ILE A 365 -19.27 -2.99 -8.57
CA ILE A 365 -19.05 -2.31 -9.84
C ILE A 365 -20.41 -2.18 -10.53
N SER A 366 -20.96 -0.97 -10.51
CA SER A 366 -22.25 -0.60 -11.11
C SER A 366 -22.13 0.69 -11.94
N ASP A 367 -23.03 0.86 -12.92
CA ASP A 367 -22.96 1.93 -13.92
C ASP A 367 -24.00 3.05 -13.71
N ALA A 368 -24.20 3.48 -12.48
CA ALA A 368 -24.98 4.68 -12.24
C ALA A 368 -24.31 5.45 -11.13
N GLY A 369 -24.34 6.78 -11.19
CA GLY A 369 -24.17 7.63 -10.00
C GLY A 369 -25.23 7.39 -8.91
N ALA A 370 -25.78 6.18 -8.82
CA ALA A 370 -26.62 5.66 -7.77
C ALA A 370 -25.75 5.32 -6.54
N PRO A 371 -26.30 5.46 -5.32
CA PRO A 371 -25.65 4.96 -4.11
C PRO A 371 -25.47 3.44 -4.24
N GLY A 372 -24.24 2.98 -4.50
CA GLY A 372 -23.98 1.55 -4.70
C GLY A 372 -22.77 1.20 -5.56
N SER A 373 -22.24 2.09 -6.41
CA SER A 373 -20.88 1.91 -6.97
C SER A 373 -19.87 2.26 -5.88
N GLY A 374 -19.13 1.30 -5.34
CA GLY A 374 -18.32 1.59 -4.16
C GLY A 374 -17.60 0.43 -3.49
N VAL A 375 -16.58 0.79 -2.70
CA VAL A 375 -15.99 -0.10 -1.69
C VAL A 375 -16.94 -0.18 -0.49
N ILE A 376 -17.36 -1.39 -0.12
CA ILE A 376 -18.24 -1.59 1.04
C ILE A 376 -17.38 -1.71 2.31
N ALA A 377 -17.72 -0.91 3.32
CA ALA A 377 -16.95 -0.81 4.56
C ALA A 377 -17.35 -1.89 5.60
N GLY A 378 -16.34 -2.54 6.19
CA GLY A 378 -16.38 -3.34 7.42
C GLY A 378 -15.05 -3.22 8.17
N ASP A 379 -14.76 -4.02 9.24
CA ASP A 379 -13.84 -3.65 10.36
C ASP A 379 -12.58 -2.88 9.99
N GLY A 380 -12.06 -1.86 10.70
CA GLY A 380 -11.01 -0.96 10.19
C GLY A 380 -10.99 0.50 10.66
N ASP A 381 -10.10 1.26 10.04
CA ASP A 381 -9.81 2.69 10.32
C ASP A 381 -10.47 3.68 9.33
N GLY A 382 -11.40 3.18 8.51
CA GLY A 382 -11.99 3.91 7.39
C GLY A 382 -11.23 3.80 6.06
N THR A 383 -10.09 3.11 6.01
CA THR A 383 -9.37 2.80 4.76
C THR A 383 -8.89 1.35 4.70
N VAL A 384 -8.36 0.85 5.81
CA VAL A 384 -7.72 -0.47 5.92
C VAL A 384 -8.57 -1.33 6.84
N PRO A 385 -8.88 -2.58 6.45
CA PRO A 385 -9.70 -3.42 7.29
C PRO A 385 -8.95 -3.95 8.53
N ILE A 386 -9.65 -4.27 9.64
CA ILE A 386 -9.11 -4.75 10.91
C ILE A 386 -8.30 -6.02 10.72
N LEU A 387 -8.74 -6.87 9.78
CA LEU A 387 -8.04 -8.09 9.40
C LEU A 387 -6.59 -7.73 9.01
N SER A 388 -6.43 -6.67 8.23
CA SER A 388 -5.13 -6.20 7.77
C SER A 388 -4.35 -5.40 8.81
N LEU A 389 -5.04 -4.61 9.63
CA LEU A 389 -4.44 -3.81 10.70
C LEU A 389 -3.92 -4.67 11.86
N GLY A 390 -4.70 -5.67 12.27
CA GLY A 390 -4.54 -6.33 13.56
C GLY A 390 -4.20 -7.82 13.53
N TYR A 391 -4.60 -8.59 12.50
CA TYR A 391 -4.49 -10.05 12.53
C TYR A 391 -3.09 -10.55 12.86
N LEU A 392 -2.07 -10.03 12.16
CA LEU A 392 -0.69 -10.46 12.37
C LEU A 392 -0.26 -10.22 13.82
N CYS A 393 -0.59 -9.05 14.37
CA CYS A 393 -0.17 -8.67 15.70
C CYS A 393 -0.91 -9.43 16.79
N ALA A 394 -2.23 -9.59 16.64
CA ALA A 394 -3.07 -10.23 17.64
C ALA A 394 -2.97 -11.77 17.63
N SER A 395 -2.71 -12.39 16.48
CA SER A 395 -2.78 -13.85 16.35
C SER A 395 -1.77 -14.44 15.38
N GLY A 396 -1.48 -13.78 14.24
CA GLY A 396 -0.57 -14.31 13.22
C GLY A 396 0.82 -14.62 13.76
N TYR A 397 1.39 -13.69 14.52
CA TYR A 397 2.69 -13.81 15.20
C TYR A 397 2.62 -14.64 16.50
N GLY A 398 1.49 -15.25 16.83
CA GLY A 398 1.37 -16.22 17.93
C GLY A 398 1.94 -17.61 17.60
N THR A 399 2.24 -17.89 16.33
CA THR A 399 2.71 -19.21 15.89
C THR A 399 4.23 -19.28 15.77
N LYS A 400 4.84 -20.44 16.07
CA LYS A 400 6.29 -20.66 15.87
C LYS A 400 6.73 -20.51 14.41
N ALA A 401 5.83 -20.77 13.46
CA ALA A 401 6.09 -20.63 12.03
C ALA A 401 6.34 -19.18 11.63
N ARG A 402 5.60 -18.22 12.21
CA ARG A 402 5.72 -16.79 11.91
C ARG A 402 6.51 -15.99 12.94
N ASN A 403 6.64 -16.50 14.17
CA ASN A 403 7.40 -15.86 15.25
C ASN A 403 8.34 -16.89 15.92
N PRO A 404 9.43 -17.28 15.23
CA PRO A 404 10.31 -18.35 15.70
C PRO A 404 11.06 -18.01 17.00
N ALA A 405 11.27 -16.72 17.29
CA ALA A 405 11.96 -16.23 18.48
C ALA A 405 11.05 -15.75 19.61
N ARG A 406 9.71 -15.89 19.46
CA ARG A 406 8.73 -15.40 20.44
C ARG A 406 8.92 -13.91 20.78
N VAL A 407 9.19 -13.11 19.74
CA VAL A 407 9.19 -11.64 19.80
C VAL A 407 7.94 -11.18 20.53
N ARG A 408 8.09 -10.24 21.48
CA ARG A 408 6.95 -9.69 22.22
C ARG A 408 6.13 -8.80 21.30
N VAL A 409 4.85 -9.14 21.13
CA VAL A 409 3.91 -8.34 20.34
C VAL A 409 2.82 -7.83 21.25
N ARG A 410 2.59 -6.52 21.21
CA ARG A 410 1.54 -5.82 21.94
C ARG A 410 0.68 -5.08 20.95
N THR A 411 -0.62 -5.04 21.23
CA THR A 411 -1.60 -4.36 20.41
C THR A 411 -2.29 -3.30 21.23
N LYS A 412 -2.48 -2.12 20.64
CA LYS A 412 -3.30 -1.05 21.20
C LYS A 412 -4.29 -0.59 20.14
N GLU A 413 -5.56 -0.82 20.43
CA GLU A 413 -6.68 -0.38 19.63
C GLU A 413 -7.13 1.01 20.09
N TYR A 414 -7.42 1.88 19.14
CA TYR A 414 -7.97 3.21 19.36
C TYR A 414 -9.38 3.23 18.79
N ALA A 415 -10.39 3.49 19.62
CA ALA A 415 -11.75 3.69 19.12
C ALA A 415 -11.80 5.02 18.36
N HIS A 416 -12.36 5.03 17.15
CA HIS A 416 -12.72 6.26 16.48
C HIS A 416 -13.88 6.93 17.22
N GLU A 417 -13.77 8.24 17.43
CA GLU A 417 -14.86 9.10 17.93
C GLU A 417 -15.89 9.40 16.84
#